data_AF-A0A1M2V612-F1
#
_entry.id   AF-A0A1M2V612-F1
#
_cell.length_a   1.000
_cell.length_b   1.000
_cell.length_c   1.000
_cell.angle_alpha   90.00
_cell.angle_beta   90.00
_cell.angle_gamma   90.00
#
_symmetry.space_group_name_H-M   'P 1'
#
loop_
_entity.id
_entity.type
_entity.pdbx_description
1 polymer ?
#
loop_
_entity_poly.entity_id
_entity_poly.type
_entity_poly.pdbx_seq_one_letter_code
_entity_poly.pdbx_strand_id
1 'polypeptide(L)'
;MSHEQALGQCSRFLTETLPGVPLVKVPSTSAAAQSVLYCGEDSEEPETAAICSAECADLFDGLEILHKDIQNEASNTTRFFILANSPDSPLPGGPREPRRQRALIRIGNPPHQQPADEAPVPNRLLHTITSTLMTTFGCAALRIDRRPSLTDVPFDDVYFVEVGDVTLPVLSAAASKCCEAEWLERVQAGVERIRAAGGEATILGLW
;
A
#
# COMPACT_ATOMS: atom_id res chain seq x y z
N MET A 1 -0.03 25.90 8.06
CA MET A 1 0.91 25.23 7.12
C MET A 1 0.71 23.72 7.13
N SER A 2 0.92 23.03 6.00
CA SER A 2 0.96 21.56 5.93
C SER A 2 1.43 21.06 4.56
N HIS A 3 1.48 19.73 4.39
CA HIS A 3 1.61 19.12 3.06
C HIS A 3 0.40 19.50 2.18
N GLU A 4 0.61 19.63 0.87
CA GLU A 4 -0.44 20.09 -0.04
C GLU A 4 -1.68 19.20 -0.05
N GLN A 5 -1.50 17.88 0.09
CA GLN A 5 -2.62 16.95 0.18
C GLN A 5 -3.44 17.16 1.45
N ALA A 6 -2.78 17.42 2.59
CA ALA A 6 -3.47 17.67 3.86
C ALA A 6 -4.24 18.99 3.84
N LEU A 7 -3.67 20.05 3.24
CA LEU A 7 -4.38 21.31 3.01
C LEU A 7 -5.64 21.12 2.15
N GLY A 8 -5.53 20.33 1.06
CA GLY A 8 -6.67 20.00 0.22
C GLY A 8 -7.72 19.14 0.94
N GLN A 9 -7.27 18.19 1.76
CA GLN A 9 -8.13 17.30 2.54
C GLN A 9 -8.79 17.99 3.73
N CYS A 10 -8.39 19.20 4.13
CA CYS A 10 -9.00 19.96 5.23
C CYS A 10 -9.63 21.29 4.76
N SER A 11 -9.84 21.43 3.44
CA SER A 11 -10.26 22.70 2.82
C SER A 11 -11.60 23.24 3.33
N ARG A 12 -12.54 22.37 3.71
CA ARG A 12 -13.85 22.77 4.26
C ARG A 12 -13.65 23.51 5.58
N PHE A 13 -12.94 22.88 6.53
CA PHE A 13 -12.62 23.47 7.82
C PHE A 13 -11.87 24.80 7.66
N LEU A 14 -10.86 24.85 6.79
CA LEU A 14 -10.06 26.04 6.54
C LEU A 14 -10.91 27.21 6.00
N THR A 15 -11.82 26.93 5.07
CA THR A 15 -12.66 27.98 4.45
C THR A 15 -13.73 28.50 5.41
N GLU A 16 -14.31 27.62 6.23
CA GLU A 16 -15.41 27.95 7.14
C GLU A 16 -14.91 28.60 8.44
N THR A 17 -13.78 28.15 8.98
CA THR A 17 -13.29 28.53 10.31
C THR A 17 -12.17 29.56 10.25
N LEU A 18 -11.32 29.50 9.22
CA LEU A 18 -10.13 30.34 9.09
C LEU A 18 -10.09 31.08 7.73
N PRO A 19 -11.16 31.81 7.36
CA PRO A 19 -11.21 32.50 6.08
C PRO A 19 -10.11 33.59 6.00
N GLY A 20 -9.35 33.58 4.90
CA GLY A 20 -8.31 34.58 4.65
C GLY A 20 -6.94 34.27 5.27
N VAL A 21 -6.79 33.16 6.01
CA VAL A 21 -5.48 32.73 6.51
C VAL A 21 -4.61 32.19 5.36
N PRO A 22 -3.37 32.67 5.18
CA PRO A 22 -2.47 32.17 4.15
C PRO A 22 -2.13 30.68 4.35
N LEU A 23 -2.33 29.88 3.30
CA LEU A 23 -1.97 28.46 3.31
C LEU A 23 -0.55 28.24 2.79
N VAL A 24 0.36 27.89 3.69
CA VAL A 24 1.76 27.59 3.36
C VAL A 24 1.96 26.09 3.15
N LYS A 25 2.44 25.71 1.97
CA LYS A 25 2.81 24.34 1.61
C LYS A 25 4.20 24.01 2.16
N VAL A 26 4.34 22.84 2.78
CA VAL A 26 5.61 22.31 3.27
C VAL A 26 5.80 20.84 2.83
N PRO A 27 7.01 20.26 2.96
CA PRO A 27 7.30 18.91 2.44
C PRO A 27 6.50 17.78 3.10
N SER A 28 6.09 17.91 4.36
CA SER A 28 5.29 16.91 5.06
C SER A 28 4.43 17.52 6.17
N THR A 29 3.44 16.76 6.65
CA THR A 29 2.61 17.14 7.80
C THR A 29 3.42 17.25 9.09
N SER A 30 4.40 16.37 9.30
CA SER A 30 5.32 16.43 10.45
C SER A 30 6.30 17.60 10.36
N ALA A 31 6.78 17.96 9.16
CA ALA A 31 7.61 19.13 8.95
C ALA A 31 6.85 20.42 9.30
N ALA A 32 5.56 20.51 8.97
CA ALA A 32 4.72 21.63 9.42
C ALA A 32 4.66 21.73 10.94
N ALA A 33 4.46 20.60 11.63
CA ALA A 33 4.42 20.56 13.10
C ALA A 33 5.75 21.07 13.70
N GLN A 34 6.88 20.60 13.16
CA GLN A 34 8.20 21.03 13.60
C GLN A 34 8.46 22.53 13.30
N SER A 35 8.05 23.03 12.14
CA SER A 35 8.22 24.44 11.77
C SER A 35 7.48 25.39 12.71
N VAL A 36 6.27 25.03 13.14
CA VAL A 36 5.48 25.87 14.06
C VAL A 36 6.18 26.12 15.39
N LEU A 37 6.97 25.15 15.89
CA LEU A 37 7.71 25.30 17.14
C LEU A 37 8.77 26.42 17.07
N TYR A 38 9.36 26.65 15.90
CA TYR A 38 10.37 27.68 15.72
C TYR A 38 9.79 29.06 15.41
N CYS A 39 8.55 29.12 14.91
CA CYS A 39 7.89 30.36 14.47
C CYS A 39 7.23 31.19 15.59
N GLY A 40 7.49 30.86 16.86
CA GLY A 40 6.84 31.51 18.02
C GLY A 40 7.77 31.99 19.12
N GLU A 41 9.09 31.78 19.01
CA GLU A 41 10.05 32.22 20.03
C GLU A 41 10.37 33.72 19.95
N ASP A 42 10.28 34.31 18.75
CA ASP A 42 10.47 35.73 18.52
C ASP A 42 9.11 36.44 18.39
N SER A 43 8.84 37.39 19.28
CA SER A 43 7.56 38.10 19.41
C SER A 43 7.12 38.94 18.19
N GLU A 44 7.90 38.94 17.11
CA GLU A 44 7.59 39.63 15.85
C GLU A 44 7.08 38.69 14.75
N GLU A 45 7.15 37.36 14.92
CA GLU A 45 6.60 36.43 13.94
C GLU A 45 5.07 36.31 14.07
N PRO A 46 4.35 36.18 12.95
CA PRO A 46 2.91 35.98 12.96
C PRO A 46 2.55 34.62 13.58
N GLU A 47 1.46 34.60 14.35
CA GLU A 47 0.90 33.35 14.89
C GLU A 47 0.68 32.32 13.78
N THR A 48 1.22 31.12 13.98
CA THR A 48 1.24 30.09 12.95
C THR A 48 0.73 28.76 13.50
N ALA A 49 -0.02 28.03 12.68
CA ALA A 49 -0.58 26.72 13.02
C ALA A 49 -0.25 25.65 11.96
N ALA A 50 -0.20 24.40 12.39
CA ALA A 50 0.07 23.23 11.54
C ALA A 50 -1.15 22.31 11.45
N ILE A 51 -1.38 21.74 10.27
CA ILE A 51 -2.25 20.56 10.12
C ILE A 51 -1.36 19.32 10.10
N CYS A 52 -1.49 18.46 11.10
CA CYS A 52 -0.65 17.28 11.24
C CYS A 52 -1.37 16.15 11.99
N SER A 53 -0.69 15.00 12.12
CA SER A 53 -1.18 13.88 12.91
C SER A 53 -1.25 14.27 14.38
N ALA A 54 -2.25 13.79 15.13
CA ALA A 54 -2.36 14.08 16.56
C ALA A 54 -1.12 13.60 17.35
N GLU A 55 -0.50 12.53 16.88
CA GLU A 55 0.74 11.95 17.40
C GLU A 55 1.93 12.93 17.32
N CYS A 56 1.87 13.97 16.48
CA CYS A 56 2.90 15.01 16.47
C CYS A 56 2.91 15.81 17.78
N ALA A 57 1.77 15.96 18.46
CA ALA A 57 1.70 16.62 19.76
C ALA A 57 2.32 15.77 20.88
N ASP A 58 2.34 14.45 20.73
CA ASP A 58 3.03 13.54 21.67
C ASP A 58 4.54 13.47 21.38
N LEU A 59 4.94 13.66 20.12
CA LEU A 59 6.34 13.58 19.68
C LEU A 59 7.11 14.88 19.88
N PHE A 60 6.44 16.03 19.79
CA PHE A 60 7.07 17.34 19.90
C PHE A 60 6.50 18.12 21.09
N ASP A 61 7.36 18.35 22.09
CA ASP A 61 7.01 19.20 23.22
C ASP A 61 6.73 20.64 22.76
N GLY A 62 5.67 21.25 23.28
CA GLY A 62 5.27 22.62 22.96
C GLY A 62 4.18 22.75 21.90
N LEU A 63 3.69 21.64 21.34
CA LEU A 63 2.51 21.65 20.47
C LEU A 63 1.22 21.43 21.26
N GLU A 64 0.21 22.24 20.94
CA GLU A 64 -1.16 22.08 21.43
C GLU A 64 -2.11 21.74 20.28
N ILE A 65 -3.00 20.78 20.51
CA ILE A 65 -4.04 20.43 19.54
C ILE A 65 -5.20 21.42 19.66
N LEU A 66 -5.29 22.37 18.72
CA LEU A 66 -6.37 23.36 18.68
C LEU A 66 -7.72 22.76 18.22
N HIS A 67 -7.68 21.90 17.21
CA HIS A 67 -8.86 21.21 16.67
C HIS A 67 -8.49 19.78 16.25
N LYS A 68 -9.41 18.84 16.49
CA LYS A 68 -9.30 17.44 16.05
C LYS A 68 -10.27 17.17 14.91
N ASP A 69 -9.98 16.13 14.13
CA ASP A 69 -10.88 15.60 13.10
C ASP A 69 -11.33 16.64 12.04
N ILE A 70 -10.43 17.53 11.63
CA ILE A 70 -10.71 18.64 10.70
C ILE A 70 -10.70 18.23 9.21
N GLN A 71 -10.45 16.95 8.91
CA GLN A 71 -10.47 16.41 7.56
C GLN A 71 -11.88 16.46 6.96
N ASN A 72 -11.94 16.68 5.65
CA ASN A 72 -13.18 16.74 4.87
C ASN A 72 -13.95 15.41 4.93
N GLU A 73 -13.23 14.28 4.92
CA GLU A 73 -13.78 12.92 4.91
C GLU A 73 -13.24 12.08 6.06
N ALA A 74 -14.15 11.54 6.87
CA ALA A 74 -13.82 10.74 8.04
C ALA A 74 -13.27 9.34 7.70
N SER A 75 -13.52 8.84 6.49
CA SER A 75 -13.15 7.49 6.04
C SER A 75 -11.80 7.40 5.34
N ASN A 76 -10.88 8.35 5.59
CA ASN A 76 -9.54 8.31 5.01
C ASN A 76 -8.66 7.29 5.74
N THR A 77 -8.43 6.14 5.10
CA THR A 77 -7.57 5.08 5.67
C THR A 77 -6.36 4.81 4.80
N THR A 78 -5.17 4.74 5.42
CA THR A 78 -3.94 4.34 4.76
C THR A 78 -3.62 2.89 5.09
N ARG A 79 -3.41 2.06 4.06
CA ARG A 79 -2.98 0.67 4.24
C ARG A 79 -1.45 0.59 4.14
N PHE A 80 -0.84 -0.04 5.14
CA PHE A 80 0.59 -0.29 5.19
C PHE A 80 0.91 -1.79 5.01
N PHE A 81 2.06 -2.08 4.41
CA PHE A 81 2.68 -3.41 4.44
C PHE A 81 3.86 -3.37 5.42
N ILE A 82 4.00 -4.40 6.22
CA ILE A 82 5.21 -4.64 7.02
C ILE A 82 6.07 -5.59 6.21
N LEU A 83 7.30 -5.18 5.90
CA LEU A 83 8.25 -5.98 5.15
C LEU A 83 9.27 -6.60 6.10
N ALA A 84 9.68 -7.83 5.78
CA ALA A 84 10.71 -8.55 6.51
C ALA A 84 11.66 -9.24 5.53
N ASN A 85 12.91 -9.44 5.96
CA ASN A 85 13.93 -10.08 5.12
C ASN A 85 13.77 -11.61 5.05
N SER A 86 13.02 -12.19 5.98
CA SER A 86 12.75 -13.63 6.04
C SER A 86 11.32 -13.89 6.52
N PRO A 87 10.65 -14.95 6.05
CA PRO A 87 9.34 -15.38 6.57
C PRO A 87 9.36 -15.66 8.08
N ASP A 88 10.51 -16.06 8.63
CA ASP A 88 10.68 -16.37 10.06
C ASP A 88 10.97 -15.12 10.92
N SER A 89 11.07 -13.93 10.30
CA SER A 89 11.34 -12.71 11.04
C SER A 89 10.18 -12.39 12.00
N PRO A 90 10.47 -12.05 13.26
CA PRO A 90 9.43 -11.66 14.20
C PRO A 90 8.76 -10.37 13.70
N LEU A 91 7.44 -10.40 13.58
CA LEU A 91 6.67 -9.20 13.27
C LEU A 91 6.43 -8.37 14.54
N PRO A 92 6.37 -7.04 14.43
CA PRO A 92 5.95 -6.19 15.53
C PRO A 92 4.45 -6.40 15.83
N GLY A 93 4.11 -6.48 17.12
CA GLY A 93 2.74 -6.71 17.61
C GLY A 93 2.57 -8.10 18.23
N GLY A 94 1.68 -8.20 19.23
CA GLY A 94 1.42 -9.43 19.99
C GLY A 94 0.81 -10.59 19.17
N PRO A 95 0.21 -11.60 19.81
CA PRO A 95 -0.27 -12.80 19.13
C PRO A 95 -1.19 -12.44 17.95
N ARG A 96 -0.88 -13.00 16.78
CA ARG A 96 -1.62 -12.78 15.54
C ARG A 96 -3.08 -13.16 15.76
N GLU A 97 -3.99 -12.20 15.62
CA GLU A 97 -5.37 -12.55 15.33
C GLU A 97 -5.38 -13.41 14.08
N PRO A 98 -6.22 -14.44 14.04
CA PRO A 98 -6.31 -15.22 12.84
C PRO A 98 -6.90 -14.39 11.71
N ARG A 99 -6.15 -14.31 10.62
CA ARG A 99 -6.50 -13.51 9.46
C ARG A 99 -6.86 -14.43 8.31
N ARG A 100 -7.75 -13.93 7.45
CA ARG A 100 -7.97 -14.54 6.14
C ARG A 100 -6.64 -14.52 5.41
N GLN A 101 -6.23 -15.67 4.93
CA GLN A 101 -4.96 -15.85 4.25
C GLN A 101 -4.93 -15.06 2.96
N ARG A 102 -3.88 -14.27 2.80
CA ARG A 102 -3.64 -13.42 1.64
C ARG A 102 -2.25 -13.67 1.10
N ALA A 103 -2.06 -13.34 -0.16
CA ALA A 103 -0.75 -13.35 -0.79
C ALA A 103 -0.67 -12.20 -1.79
N LEU A 104 0.52 -11.59 -1.90
CA LEU A 104 0.84 -10.64 -2.95
C LEU A 104 1.76 -11.32 -3.96
N ILE A 105 1.38 -11.25 -5.23
CA ILE A 105 2.06 -11.93 -6.32
C ILE A 105 2.41 -10.91 -7.38
N ARG A 106 3.68 -10.87 -7.78
CA ARG A 106 4.12 -10.16 -8.98
C ARG A 106 3.96 -11.10 -10.18
N ILE A 107 3.30 -10.64 -11.23
CA ILE A 107 3.13 -11.34 -12.50
C ILE A 107 3.69 -10.44 -13.61
N GLY A 108 4.52 -10.99 -14.49
CA GLY A 108 5.17 -10.27 -15.57
C GLY A 108 5.28 -11.12 -16.83
N ASN A 109 5.80 -10.53 -17.90
CA ASN A 109 6.29 -11.30 -19.04
C ASN A 109 7.64 -11.94 -18.67
N PRO A 110 7.96 -13.13 -19.21
CA PRO A 110 9.30 -13.66 -19.10
C PRO A 110 10.28 -12.67 -19.75
N PRO A 111 11.53 -12.56 -19.25
CA PRO A 111 12.55 -11.76 -19.91
C PRO A 111 12.67 -12.21 -21.37
N HIS A 112 12.61 -11.26 -22.31
CA HIS A 112 12.67 -11.54 -23.75
C HIS A 112 13.87 -12.44 -24.07
N GLN A 113 13.60 -13.71 -24.37
CA GLN A 113 14.54 -14.61 -25.06
C GLN A 113 14.24 -14.67 -26.57
N GLN A 114 13.47 -13.73 -27.11
CA GLN A 114 13.13 -13.69 -28.53
C GLN A 114 14.21 -12.94 -29.32
N PRO A 115 14.70 -13.50 -30.45
CA PRO A 115 15.56 -12.78 -31.38
C PRO A 115 14.81 -11.56 -31.95
N ALA A 116 15.56 -10.49 -32.23
CA ALA A 116 15.09 -9.13 -32.52
C ALA A 116 14.12 -8.95 -33.72
N ASP A 117 13.74 -10.03 -34.42
CA ASP A 117 12.97 -10.00 -35.68
C ASP A 117 11.51 -10.48 -35.56
N GLU A 118 11.07 -10.99 -34.39
CA GLU A 118 9.66 -11.36 -34.20
C GLU A 118 8.85 -10.23 -33.53
N ALA A 119 7.71 -9.88 -34.13
CA ALA A 119 6.80 -8.88 -33.57
C ALA A 119 6.35 -9.30 -32.16
N PRO A 120 6.39 -8.40 -31.15
CA PRO A 120 5.96 -8.71 -29.80
C PRO A 120 4.48 -9.12 -29.83
N VAL A 121 4.16 -10.31 -29.32
CA VAL A 121 2.78 -10.81 -29.28
C VAL A 121 1.99 -9.97 -28.27
N PRO A 122 1.07 -9.09 -28.71
CA PRO A 122 0.32 -8.25 -27.80
C PRO A 122 -0.63 -9.12 -26.94
N ASN A 123 -0.89 -8.70 -25.70
CA ASN A 123 -1.96 -9.22 -24.84
C ASN A 123 -1.82 -10.65 -24.27
N ARG A 124 -0.68 -11.34 -24.42
CA ARG A 124 -0.48 -12.67 -23.80
C ARG A 124 -0.62 -12.60 -22.27
N LEU A 125 -0.05 -11.57 -21.65
CA LEU A 125 -0.09 -11.36 -20.21
C LEU A 125 -1.51 -11.09 -19.68
N LEU A 126 -2.31 -10.30 -20.40
CA LEU A 126 -3.72 -10.03 -20.06
C LEU A 126 -4.58 -11.30 -20.15
N HIS A 127 -4.37 -12.13 -21.17
CA HIS A 127 -5.04 -13.42 -21.26
C HIS A 127 -4.61 -14.37 -20.14
N THR A 128 -3.31 -14.44 -19.85
CA THR A 128 -2.78 -15.20 -18.71
C THR A 128 -3.37 -14.71 -17.40
N ILE A 129 -3.45 -13.40 -17.14
CA ILE A 129 -4.06 -12.86 -15.92
C ILE A 129 -5.55 -13.17 -15.87
N THR A 130 -6.30 -12.92 -16.94
CA THR A 130 -7.76 -13.11 -16.95
C THR A 130 -8.13 -14.58 -16.72
N SER A 131 -7.43 -15.51 -17.39
CA SER A 131 -7.57 -16.95 -17.13
C SER A 131 -7.07 -17.31 -15.72
N THR A 132 -5.99 -16.70 -15.26
CA THR A 132 -5.39 -16.97 -13.95
C THR A 132 -6.26 -16.57 -12.77
N LEU A 133 -6.94 -15.43 -12.86
CA LEU A 133 -7.83 -14.93 -11.83
C LEU A 133 -9.12 -15.77 -11.74
N MET A 134 -9.55 -16.37 -12.86
CA MET A 134 -10.76 -17.20 -12.89
C MET A 134 -10.51 -18.66 -12.51
N THR A 135 -9.34 -19.24 -12.80
CA THR A 135 -9.09 -20.68 -12.59
C THR A 135 -7.77 -21.02 -11.86
N THR A 136 -6.73 -20.19 -11.97
CA THR A 136 -5.37 -20.59 -11.58
C THR A 136 -5.08 -20.56 -10.08
N PHE A 137 -5.63 -19.65 -9.29
CA PHE A 137 -5.45 -19.71 -7.83
C PHE A 137 -6.61 -20.41 -7.11
N GLY A 138 -7.73 -20.58 -7.81
CA GLY A 138 -8.99 -21.05 -7.23
C GLY A 138 -9.51 -20.15 -6.10
N CYS A 139 -8.97 -18.95 -5.91
CA CYS A 139 -9.33 -18.00 -4.86
C CYS A 139 -9.56 -16.60 -5.46
N ALA A 140 -10.20 -15.72 -4.68
CA ALA A 140 -10.59 -14.41 -5.17
C ALA A 140 -9.39 -13.47 -5.27
N ALA A 141 -9.34 -12.72 -6.37
CA ALA A 141 -8.47 -11.56 -6.48
C ALA A 141 -9.08 -10.39 -5.70
N LEU A 142 -8.35 -9.91 -4.69
CA LEU A 142 -8.77 -8.81 -3.83
C LEU A 142 -8.34 -7.45 -4.39
N ARG A 143 -7.19 -7.42 -5.07
CA ARG A 143 -6.65 -6.22 -5.71
C ARG A 143 -5.75 -6.59 -6.88
N ILE A 144 -5.80 -5.79 -7.94
CA ILE A 144 -4.90 -5.89 -9.10
C ILE A 144 -4.36 -4.48 -9.37
N ASP A 145 -3.05 -4.33 -9.38
CA ASP A 145 -2.35 -3.08 -9.70
C ASP A 145 -1.43 -3.34 -10.90
N ARG A 146 -1.55 -2.55 -11.97
CA ARG A 146 -0.70 -2.65 -13.17
C ARG A 146 0.31 -1.53 -13.16
N ARG A 147 1.57 -1.86 -13.43
CA ARG A 147 2.69 -0.90 -13.55
C ARG A 147 3.48 -1.18 -14.84
N PRO A 148 4.04 -0.15 -15.48
CA PRO A 148 5.04 -0.36 -16.52
C PRO A 148 6.20 -1.19 -15.96
N SER A 149 6.71 -2.11 -16.79
CA SER A 149 7.92 -2.84 -16.48
C SER A 149 9.13 -1.91 -16.42
N LEU A 150 10.15 -2.29 -15.65
CA LEU A 150 11.43 -1.57 -15.59
C LEU A 150 12.41 -2.04 -16.69
N THR A 151 11.98 -2.96 -17.55
CA THR A 151 12.75 -3.41 -18.71
C THR A 151 12.74 -2.34 -19.80
N ASP A 152 13.75 -2.35 -20.68
CA ASP A 152 13.79 -1.45 -21.84
C ASP A 152 12.80 -1.86 -22.95
N VAL A 153 11.92 -2.82 -22.68
CA VAL A 153 10.96 -3.35 -23.64
C VAL A 153 9.73 -2.43 -23.67
N PRO A 154 9.42 -1.79 -24.82
CA PRO A 154 8.27 -0.91 -24.91
C PRO A 154 6.97 -1.68 -24.65
N PHE A 155 6.05 -1.03 -23.93
CA PHE A 155 4.72 -1.57 -23.62
C PHE A 155 4.74 -2.88 -22.81
N ASP A 156 5.83 -3.15 -22.09
CA ASP A 156 5.91 -4.25 -21.13
C ASP A 156 5.33 -3.81 -19.78
N ASP A 157 4.58 -4.72 -19.14
CA ASP A 157 3.84 -4.45 -17.92
C ASP A 157 4.11 -5.51 -16.86
N VAL A 158 4.02 -5.08 -15.60
CA VAL A 158 4.04 -5.92 -14.41
C VAL A 158 2.75 -5.70 -13.65
N TYR A 159 2.21 -6.78 -13.10
CA TYR A 159 0.99 -6.80 -12.33
C TYR A 159 1.28 -7.25 -10.90
N PHE A 160 0.74 -6.53 -9.93
CA PHE A 160 0.70 -6.92 -8.53
C PHE A 160 -0.71 -7.39 -8.22
N VAL A 161 -0.87 -8.68 -7.98
CA VAL A 161 -2.15 -9.31 -7.67
C VAL A 161 -2.15 -9.72 -6.21
N GLU A 162 -3.06 -9.13 -5.45
CA GLU A 162 -3.40 -9.61 -4.12
C GLU A 162 -4.52 -10.62 -4.23
N VAL A 163 -4.25 -11.85 -3.79
CA VAL A 163 -5.24 -12.92 -3.70
C VAL A 163 -5.53 -13.22 -2.24
N GLY A 164 -6.73 -13.74 -1.96
CA GLY A 164 -7.04 -14.24 -0.63
C GLY A 164 -8.16 -15.26 -0.63
N ASP A 165 -8.14 -16.11 0.39
CA ASP A 165 -9.22 -17.05 0.61
C ASP A 165 -10.36 -16.36 1.37
N VAL A 166 -11.46 -16.11 0.65
CA VAL A 166 -12.68 -15.52 1.23
C VAL A 166 -13.63 -16.56 1.81
N THR A 167 -13.37 -17.84 1.56
CA THR A 167 -14.21 -18.99 1.96
C THR A 167 -13.77 -19.62 3.27
N LEU A 168 -12.50 -19.50 3.63
CA LEU A 168 -11.99 -20.02 4.90
C LEU A 168 -12.47 -19.17 6.09
N PRO A 169 -13.01 -19.78 7.16
CA PRO A 169 -13.31 -19.08 8.39
C PRO A 169 -12.02 -18.59 9.05
N VAL A 170 -12.14 -17.53 9.85
CA VAL A 170 -11.05 -17.04 10.70
C VAL A 170 -10.69 -18.14 11.72
N LEU A 171 -9.57 -18.84 11.53
CA LEU A 171 -9.19 -20.06 12.26
C LEU A 171 -8.52 -19.77 13.61
N SER A 172 -8.83 -20.45 14.71
CA SER A 172 -8.06 -20.26 15.96
C SER A 172 -6.53 -20.49 15.81
N ALA A 173 -5.71 -19.86 16.66
CA ALA A 173 -4.25 -19.89 16.58
C ALA A 173 -3.63 -21.32 16.52
N ALA A 174 -4.30 -22.33 17.07
CA ALA A 174 -3.82 -23.72 17.09
C ALA A 174 -3.93 -24.43 15.71
N ALA A 175 -4.85 -23.99 14.84
CA ALA A 175 -5.04 -24.53 13.49
C ALA A 175 -4.20 -23.81 12.41
N SER A 176 -3.44 -22.78 12.81
CA SER A 176 -2.81 -21.81 11.90
C SER A 176 -1.65 -22.39 11.08
N LYS A 177 -0.82 -23.28 11.64
CA LYS A 177 0.39 -23.77 10.94
C LYS A 177 0.08 -24.69 9.75
N CYS A 178 -0.88 -25.59 9.92
CA CYS A 178 -1.31 -26.49 8.82
C CYS A 178 -1.93 -25.67 7.68
N CYS A 179 -2.77 -24.71 8.04
CA CYS A 179 -3.44 -23.86 7.06
C CYS A 179 -2.45 -22.96 6.29
N GLU A 180 -1.42 -22.42 6.95
CA GLU A 180 -0.40 -21.58 6.27
C GLU A 180 0.43 -22.36 5.25
N ALA A 181 0.76 -23.62 5.55
CA ALA A 181 1.42 -24.51 4.60
C ALA A 181 0.52 -24.82 3.40
N GLU A 182 -0.75 -25.18 3.64
CA GLU A 182 -1.74 -25.42 2.57
C GLU A 182 -1.95 -24.19 1.68
N TRP A 183 -1.97 -22.99 2.29
CA TRP A 183 -2.08 -21.73 1.55
C TRP A 183 -0.88 -21.48 0.67
N LEU A 184 0.33 -21.65 1.23
CA LEU A 184 1.56 -21.51 0.48
C LEU A 184 1.59 -22.49 -0.71
N GLU A 185 1.24 -23.76 -0.49
CA GLU A 185 1.16 -24.76 -1.56
C GLU A 185 0.18 -24.35 -2.66
N ARG A 186 -1.00 -23.85 -2.29
CA ARG A 186 -2.00 -23.38 -3.26
C ARG A 186 -1.51 -22.19 -4.08
N VAL A 187 -0.89 -21.20 -3.43
CA VAL A 187 -0.35 -20.01 -4.11
C VAL A 187 0.82 -20.42 -5.02
N GLN A 188 1.70 -21.30 -4.56
CA GLN A 188 2.80 -21.86 -5.35
C GLN A 188 2.29 -22.62 -6.58
N ALA A 189 1.27 -23.47 -6.42
CA ALA A 189 0.65 -24.16 -7.55
C ALA A 189 0.07 -23.19 -8.59
N GLY A 190 -0.48 -22.05 -8.14
CA GLY A 190 -0.93 -20.99 -9.05
C GLY A 190 0.22 -20.31 -9.78
N VAL A 191 1.33 -20.02 -9.08
CA VAL A 191 2.55 -19.46 -9.69
C VAL A 191 3.14 -20.41 -10.74
N GLU A 192 3.22 -21.71 -10.44
CA GLU A 192 3.73 -22.71 -11.40
C GLU A 192 2.84 -22.83 -12.64
N ARG A 193 1.51 -22.73 -12.48
CA ARG A 193 0.58 -22.67 -13.63
C ARG A 193 0.82 -21.45 -14.51
N ILE A 194 1.12 -20.27 -13.94
CA ILE A 194 1.47 -19.07 -14.71
C ILE A 194 2.77 -19.30 -15.48
N ARG A 195 3.78 -19.88 -14.83
CA ARG A 195 5.06 -20.22 -15.46
C ARG A 195 4.88 -21.22 -16.61
N ALA A 196 4.07 -22.26 -16.40
CA ALA A 196 3.74 -23.25 -17.44
C ALA A 196 3.02 -22.63 -18.65
N ALA A 197 2.25 -21.55 -18.45
CA ALA A 197 1.62 -20.79 -19.54
C ALA A 197 2.61 -19.85 -20.28
N GLY A 198 3.87 -19.78 -19.82
CA GLY A 198 4.91 -18.93 -20.37
C GLY A 198 4.92 -17.51 -19.80
N GLY A 199 4.37 -17.30 -18.61
CA GLY A 199 4.48 -16.04 -17.85
C GLY A 199 5.60 -16.09 -16.80
N GLU A 200 5.94 -14.93 -16.24
CA GLU A 200 6.75 -14.83 -15.03
C GLU A 200 5.84 -14.60 -13.82
N ALA A 201 6.07 -15.30 -12.71
CA ALA A 201 5.36 -15.03 -11.46
C ALA A 201 6.25 -15.28 -10.24
N THR A 202 6.11 -14.40 -9.24
CA THR A 202 6.88 -14.43 -8.00
C THR A 202 5.99 -14.03 -6.83
N ILE A 203 6.01 -14.83 -5.76
CA ILE A 203 5.33 -14.51 -4.50
C ILE A 203 6.17 -13.47 -3.76
N LEU A 204 5.57 -12.32 -3.44
CA LEU A 204 6.22 -11.23 -2.70
C LEU A 204 5.97 -11.31 -1.20
N GLY A 205 4.87 -11.93 -0.77
CA GLY A 205 4.56 -12.11 0.64
C GLY A 205 3.25 -12.85 0.85
N LEU A 206 3.12 -13.48 2.03
CA LEU A 206 1.92 -14.14 2.52
C LEU A 206 1.62 -13.65 3.94
N TRP A 207 0.34 -13.45 4.27
CA TRP A 207 -0.08 -12.98 5.60
C TRP A 207 -1.55 -13.29 5.90
#